data_AF-A0A8H4EMN5-F1
#
_entry.id   AF-A0A8H4EMN5-F1
#
_cell.length_a   1.000
_cell.length_b   1.000
_cell.length_c   1.000
_cell.angle_alpha   90.00
_cell.angle_beta   90.00
_cell.angle_gamma   90.00
#
_symmetry.space_group_name_H-M   'P 1'
#
loop_
_entity.id
_entity.type
_entity.pdbx_description
1 polymer ?
#
loop_
_entity_poly.entity_id
_entity_poly.type
_entity_poly.pdbx_seq_one_letter_code
_entity_poly.pdbx_strand_id
1 'polypeptide(L)' 'MQREYFFILLYYKEKAEYCDEPGMHRLGEFDVDLVDTHLGKDRPVTLELCFGAMEIITIAKNETNGEVYKLHSN' A
#
# COMPACT_ATOMS: atom_id res chain seq x y z
N MET A 1 16.01 -10.14 6.51
CA MET A 1 15.22 -9.00 6.01
C MET A 1 13.82 -9.51 5.78
N GLN A 2 12.81 -8.88 6.39
CA GLN A 2 11.42 -9.27 6.27
C GLN A 2 10.74 -8.26 5.34
N ARG A 3 10.10 -8.76 4.29
CA ARG A 3 9.38 -7.94 3.32
C ARG A 3 7.90 -8.10 3.54
N GLU A 4 7.16 -6.99 3.53
CA GLU A 4 5.71 -7.00 3.64
C GLU A 4 5.10 -6.44 2.35
N TYR A 5 4.05 -7.13 1.88
CA TYR A 5 3.34 -6.74 0.68
C TYR A 5 2.05 -6.02 1.03
N PHE A 6 1.86 -4.83 0.46
CA PHE A 6 0.63 -4.06 0.59
C PHE A 6 -0.04 -3.97 -0.77
N PHE A 7 -1.33 -4.30 -0.84
CA PHE A 7 -2.13 -4.17 -2.06
C PHE A 7 -3.09 -3.00 -1.95
N ILE A 8 -3.21 -2.23 -3.04
CA ILE A 8 -4.22 -1.18 -3.15
C ILE A 8 -5.32 -1.72 -4.06
N LEU A 9 -6.51 -1.83 -3.51
CA LEU A 9 -7.68 -2.37 -4.21
C LEU A 9 -8.75 -1.29 -4.31
N LEU A 10 -9.39 -1.22 -5.47
CA LEU A 10 -10.53 -0.34 -5.74
C LEU A 10 -11.77 -1.17 -6.02
N TYR A 11 -12.88 -0.79 -5.40
CA TYR A 11 -14.19 -1.33 -5.69
C TYR A 11 -15.11 -0.22 -6.20
N TYR A 12 -15.67 -0.39 -7.41
CA TYR A 12 -16.49 0.63 -8.04
C TYR A 12 -17.96 0.66 -7.55
N LYS A 13 -18.35 -0.21 -6.60
CA LYS A 13 -19.67 -0.17 -5.97
C LYS A 13 -19.59 0.42 -4.57
N GLU A 14 -20.75 0.65 -3.96
CA GLU A 14 -20.88 1.38 -2.69
C GLU A 14 -20.13 0.76 -1.51
N LYS A 15 -20.01 -0.58 -1.44
CA LYS A 15 -19.33 -1.28 -0.34
C LYS A 15 -18.73 -2.61 -0.78
N ALA A 16 -17.51 -2.87 -0.32
CA ALA A 16 -16.85 -4.16 -0.38
C ALA A 16 -16.81 -4.82 1.00
N GLU A 17 -16.91 -6.15 1.06
CA GLU A 17 -16.80 -6.95 2.29
C GLU A 17 -15.45 -7.69 2.35
N TYR A 18 -14.98 -8.23 1.22
CA TYR A 18 -13.71 -8.95 1.07
C TYR A 18 -12.84 -8.42 -0.06
N CYS A 19 -11.52 -8.53 0.11
CA CYS A 19 -10.51 -8.07 -0.87
C CYS A 19 -10.50 -8.89 -2.18
N ASP A 20 -11.06 -10.10 -2.18
CA ASP A 20 -11.08 -11.04 -3.30
C ASP A 20 -12.45 -11.12 -3.99
N GLU A 21 -13.37 -10.20 -3.68
CA GLU A 21 -14.69 -10.16 -4.31
C GLU A 21 -14.65 -9.87 -5.82
N PRO A 22 -15.62 -10.43 -6.58
CA PRO A 22 -15.82 -10.05 -7.98
C PRO A 22 -16.06 -8.55 -8.14
N GLY A 23 -15.19 -7.89 -8.90
CA GLY A 23 -15.23 -6.44 -9.14
C GLY A 23 -14.22 -5.64 -8.34
N MET A 24 -13.38 -6.29 -7.53
CA MET A 24 -12.15 -5.70 -6.99
C MET A 24 -11.10 -5.53 -8.08
N HIS A 25 -10.54 -4.34 -8.17
CA HIS A 25 -9.48 -4.01 -9.12
C HIS A 25 -8.22 -3.61 -8.37
N ARG A 26 -7.12 -4.34 -8.62
CA ARG A 26 -5.81 -3.98 -8.06
C ARG A 26 -5.24 -2.78 -8.79
N LEU A 27 -5.07 -1.67 -8.06
CA LEU A 27 -4.45 -0.46 -8.58
C LEU A 27 -2.92 -0.55 -8.50
N GLY A 28 -2.39 -1.17 -7.45
CA GLY A 28 -0.95 -1.33 -7.28
C GLY A 28 -0.58 -2.23 -6.11
N GLU A 29 0.72 -2.49 -5.96
CA GLU A 29 1.30 -3.27 -4.87
C GLU A 29 2.63 -2.68 -4.41
N PHE A 30 2.84 -2.57 -3.10
CA PHE A 30 4.12 -2.22 -2.50
C PHE A 30 4.79 -3.47 -1.96
N ASP A 31 6.07 -3.60 -2.23
CA ASP A 31 6.99 -4.53 -1.55
C ASP A 31 7.91 -3.69 -0.67
N VAL A 32 7.57 -3.57 0.62
CA VAL A 32 8.28 -2.72 1.58
C VAL A 32 9.22 -3.58 2.41
N ASP A 33 10.51 -3.23 2.45
CA ASP A 33 11.44 -3.87 3.36
C ASP A 33 11.22 -3.31 4.77
N LEU A 34 10.79 -4.19 5.69
CA LEU A 34 10.65 -3.88 7.11
C LEU A 34 11.87 -4.43 7.84
N VAL A 35 12.93 -3.62 7.84
CA VAL A 35 14.17 -3.94 8.55
C VAL A 35 13.89 -4.01 10.06
N ASP A 36 14.56 -4.96 10.72
CA ASP A 36 14.55 -5.24 12.16
C ASP A 36 13.40 -6.12 12.70
N THR A 37 13.65 -7.43 12.74
CA THR A 37 12.73 -8.43 13.32
C THR A 37 12.62 -8.37 14.85
N HIS A 38 13.49 -7.63 15.55
CA HIS A 38 13.46 -7.53 17.01
C HIS A 38 12.46 -6.50 17.52
N LEU A 39 12.10 -5.51 16.68
CA LEU A 39 11.14 -4.45 17.02
C LEU A 39 9.67 -4.90 16.93
N GLY A 40 9.39 -6.08 16.38
CA GLY A 40 8.04 -6.65 16.36
C GLY A 40 7.01 -5.74 15.66
N LYS A 41 6.12 -5.10 16.44
CA LYS A 41 5.08 -4.18 15.93
C LYS A 41 5.58 -2.73 15.79
N ASP A 42 6.75 -2.39 16.31
CA ASP A 42 7.33 -1.04 16.25
C ASP A 42 8.06 -0.80 14.92
N ARG A 43 7.38 -1.15 13.81
CA ARG A 43 7.84 -0.95 12.42
C ARG A 43 6.78 -0.18 11.63
N PRO A 44 6.60 1.12 11.93
CA PRO A 44 5.54 1.90 11.32
C PRO A 44 5.78 2.09 9.81
N VAL A 45 4.71 1.90 9.04
CA VAL A 45 4.64 2.24 7.62
C VAL A 45 3.53 3.24 7.42
N THR A 46 3.85 4.38 6.83
CA THR A 46 2.86 5.36 6.40
C THR A 46 2.41 5.03 4.98
N LEU A 47 1.11 4.90 4.77
CA LEU A 47 0.51 4.73 3.43
C LEU A 47 -0.23 6.03 3.06
N GLU A 48 0.13 6.61 1.92
CA GLU A 48 -0.53 7.80 1.38
C GLU A 48 -1.18 7.47 0.03
N LEU A 49 -2.46 7.80 -0.11
CA LEU A 49 -3.26 7.66 -1.32
C LEU A 49 -3.69 9.05 -1.78
N CYS A 50 -3.23 9.47 -2.95
CA CYS A 50 -3.59 10.75 -3.55
C CYS A 50 -4.39 10.52 -4.83
N PHE A 51 -5.62 11.04 -4.85
CA PHE A 51 -6.50 11.00 -6.02
C PHE A 51 -6.33 12.29 -6.83
N GLY A 52 -5.60 12.18 -7.94
CA GLY A 52 -5.54 13.23 -8.95
C GLY A 52 -6.74 13.15 -9.90
N ALA A 53 -6.85 14.12 -10.80
CA ALA A 53 -7.90 14.13 -11.81
C ALA A 53 -7.76 13.00 -12.86
N MET A 54 -6.54 12.51 -13.08
CA MET A 54 -6.24 11.48 -14.09
C MET A 54 -5.45 10.29 -13.56
N GLU A 55 -4.85 10.39 -12.37
CA GLU A 55 -4.00 9.34 -11.80
C GLU A 55 -4.30 9.15 -10.31
N ILE A 56 -4.11 7.93 -9.84
CA ILE A 56 -4.03 7.62 -8.42
C ILE A 56 -2.55 7.42 -8.10
N ILE A 57 -2.01 8.31 -7.28
CA ILE A 57 -0.67 8.19 -6.74
C ILE A 57 -0.79 7.45 -5.42
N THR A 58 0.08 6.47 -5.21
CA THR A 58 0.19 5.83 -3.91
C THR A 58 1.63 5.80 -3.46
N ILE A 59 1.84 6.06 -2.17
CA ILE A 59 3.13 6.11 -1.53
C ILE A 59 3.11 5.22 -0.29
N ALA A 60 4.14 4.42 -0.09
CA ALA A 60 4.45 3.77 1.17
C ALA A 60 5.78 4.29 1.70
N LYS A 61 5.84 4.64 2.98
CA LYS A 61 7.06 5.11 3.63
C LYS A 61 7.35 4.27 4.86
N ASN A 62 8.51 3.63 4.89
CA ASN A 62 9.02 2.99 6.09
C ASN A 62 9.55 4.10 7.03
N GLU A 63 8.92 4.26 8.19
CA GLU A 63 9.28 5.32 9.14
C GLU A 63 10.53 5.00 9.96
N THR A 64 10.98 3.74 9.99
CA THR A 64 12.20 3.31 10.70
C THR A 64 13.46 3.74 9.96
N ASN A 65 13.50 3.59 8.64
CA ASN A 65 14.68 3.90 7.81
C ASN A 65 14.46 5.10 6.86
N GLY A 66 13.23 5.58 6.70
CA GLY A 66 12.88 6.70 5.82
C GLY A 66 12.74 6.34 4.34
N GLU A 67 12.81 5.06 3.97
CA GLU A 67 12.64 4.63 2.58
C GLU A 67 11.22 4.89 2.07
N VAL A 68 11.13 5.37 0.82
CA VAL A 68 9.87 5.75 0.18
C VAL A 68 9.69 4.95 -1.10
N TYR A 69 8.52 4.34 -1.23
CA TYR A 69 8.07 3.53 -2.34
C TYR A 69 6.88 4.25 -2.98
N LYS A 70 6.93 4.54 -4.29
CA LYS A 70 5.89 5.33 -4.98
C LYS A 70 5.41 4.64 -6.25
N LEU A 71 4.10 4.62 -6.44
CA LEU A 71 3.42 4.07 -7.61
C LEU A 71 2.47 5.10 -8.22
N HIS A 72 2.37 5.05 -9.54
CA HIS A 72 1.45 5.86 -10.33
C HIS A 72 0.52 4.91 -11.08
N SER A 73 -0.78 5.01 -10.81
CA SER A 73 -1.81 4.18 -11.43
C SER A 73 -2.71 5.05 -12.31
N ASN A 74 -2.93 4.62 -13.56
CA ASN A 74 -3.83 5.24 -14.54
C ASN A 74 -4.96 4.28 -14.89
#